data_AF-A0A7X8ZFW4-F1
#
_entry.id   AF-A0A7X8ZFW4-F1
#
_cell.length_a   1.000
_cell.length_b   1.000
_cell.length_c   1.000
_cell.angle_alpha   90.00
_cell.angle_beta   90.00
_cell.angle_gamma   90.00
#
_symmetry.space_group_name_H-M   'P 1'
#
loop_
_entity.id
_entity.type
_entity.pdbx_description
1 polymer ?
#
loop_
_entity_poly.entity_id
_entity_poly.type
_entity_poly.pdbx_seq_one_letter_code
_entity_poly.pdbx_strand_id
1 'polypeptide(L)'
;MGGNLLVNGNFAQKDEDGNALGWEVWPSPLHANAEVQLDNTNSHSAGQSMRISNKSELYSRIQQLNVPCKPHTQYVASFWAKGDSIYTTRGGGSVMYIGPHGGLMRSLVAFGPRSDHSKISPGREGYFSFPWKYYESRVFNSGDSKELGVTLYLHNSSGTVWFDDVEIVEYTPDRKKEREASLARKLLQHDLQTLRQNAPGNQAFLKKIESYAEKLRVWYPEQPGEARRSTFL
;
A
#
# COMPACT_ATOMS: atom_id res chain seq x y z
N MET A 1 -12.08 17.16 -6.26
CA MET A 1 -10.89 16.28 -6.26
C MET A 1 -11.36 14.85 -6.47
N GLY A 2 -10.73 14.09 -7.37
CA GLY A 2 -11.07 12.68 -7.59
C GLY A 2 -10.66 11.84 -6.39
N GLY A 3 -11.62 11.19 -5.75
CA GLY A 3 -11.41 10.30 -4.61
C GLY A 3 -10.73 8.98 -5.01
N ASN A 4 -10.57 8.08 -4.04
CA ASN A 4 -10.14 6.71 -4.29
C ASN A 4 -11.11 6.02 -5.26
N LEU A 5 -10.58 5.36 -6.30
CA LEU A 5 -11.38 4.57 -7.24
C LEU A 5 -11.86 3.26 -6.62
N LEU A 6 -11.14 2.74 -5.63
CA LEU A 6 -11.48 1.49 -4.96
C LEU A 6 -12.58 1.71 -3.94
N VAL A 7 -13.53 0.78 -3.91
CA VAL A 7 -14.51 0.74 -2.82
C VAL A 7 -13.88 0.08 -1.60
N ASN A 8 -14.21 0.57 -0.41
CA ASN A 8 -13.84 -0.08 0.85
C ASN A 8 -12.33 -0.42 0.96
N GLY A 9 -11.46 0.48 0.53
CA GLY A 9 -9.99 0.26 0.53
C GLY A 9 -9.37 0.11 1.93
N ASN A 10 -10.05 0.59 2.97
CA ASN A 10 -9.68 0.44 4.38
C ASN A 10 -10.38 -0.74 5.07
N PHE A 11 -11.11 -1.56 4.32
CA PHE A 11 -11.74 -2.79 4.79
C PHE A 11 -12.73 -2.65 5.97
N ALA A 12 -13.24 -1.44 6.24
CA ALA A 12 -14.13 -1.17 7.36
C ALA A 12 -15.56 -1.70 7.15
N GLN A 13 -15.99 -1.86 5.90
CA GLN A 13 -17.34 -2.30 5.53
C GLN A 13 -17.36 -3.80 5.25
N LYS A 14 -18.40 -4.47 5.74
CA LYS A 14 -18.64 -5.90 5.53
C LYS A 14 -19.92 -6.13 4.72
N ASP A 15 -19.95 -7.19 3.94
CA ASP A 15 -21.17 -7.71 3.33
C ASP A 15 -21.99 -8.57 4.31
N GLU A 16 -23.10 -9.13 3.85
CA GLU A 16 -24.02 -9.95 4.64
C GLU A 16 -23.36 -11.24 5.17
N ASP A 17 -22.34 -11.74 4.47
CA ASP A 17 -21.57 -12.94 4.83
C ASP A 17 -20.37 -12.61 5.75
N GLY A 18 -20.19 -11.33 6.10
CA GLY A 18 -19.11 -10.85 6.96
C GLY A 18 -17.76 -10.68 6.25
N ASN A 19 -17.71 -10.82 4.92
CA ASN A 19 -16.52 -10.57 4.11
C ASN A 19 -16.34 -9.08 3.86
N ALA A 20 -15.15 -8.69 3.38
CA ALA A 20 -14.88 -7.30 3.01
C ALA A 20 -15.75 -6.87 1.82
N LEU A 21 -16.66 -5.93 2.03
CA LEU A 21 -17.58 -5.49 1.00
C LEU A 21 -16.82 -5.02 -0.25
N GLY A 22 -17.19 -5.58 -1.40
CA GLY A 22 -16.61 -5.23 -2.70
C GLY A 22 -15.28 -5.90 -3.01
N TRP A 23 -14.71 -6.71 -2.12
CA TRP A 23 -13.46 -7.44 -2.37
C TRP A 23 -13.72 -8.94 -2.50
N GLU A 24 -13.29 -9.51 -3.61
CA GLU A 24 -13.40 -10.94 -3.88
C GLU A 24 -12.13 -11.67 -3.45
N VAL A 25 -12.28 -12.84 -2.81
CA VAL A 25 -11.18 -13.77 -2.52
C VAL A 25 -10.97 -14.71 -3.70
N TRP A 26 -9.72 -14.90 -4.12
CA TRP A 26 -9.37 -15.85 -5.17
C TRP A 26 -8.11 -16.66 -4.78
N PRO A 27 -8.05 -17.98 -5.05
CA PRO A 27 -9.10 -18.79 -5.66
C PRO A 27 -10.29 -19.04 -4.73
N SER A 28 -11.44 -19.39 -5.31
CA SER A 28 -12.63 -19.82 -4.60
C SER A 28 -13.08 -21.19 -5.13
N PRO A 29 -13.04 -22.28 -4.33
CA PRO A 29 -12.61 -22.31 -2.93
C PRO A 29 -11.10 -22.14 -2.77
N LEU A 30 -10.69 -21.65 -1.59
CA LEU A 30 -9.27 -21.60 -1.21
C LEU A 30 -8.70 -23.01 -1.00
N HIS A 31 -7.39 -23.14 -1.14
CA HIS A 31 -6.67 -24.35 -0.73
C HIS A 31 -6.80 -24.54 0.80
N ALA A 32 -6.87 -25.78 1.30
CA ALA A 32 -7.02 -26.08 2.74
C ALA A 32 -5.90 -25.55 3.66
N ASN A 33 -4.79 -25.08 3.07
CA ASN A 33 -3.64 -24.50 3.76
C ASN A 33 -3.55 -22.98 3.56
N ALA A 34 -4.58 -22.35 2.99
CA ALA A 34 -4.71 -20.92 2.79
C ALA A 34 -5.91 -20.39 3.58
N GLU A 35 -5.76 -19.18 4.10
CA GLU A 35 -6.80 -18.44 4.83
C GLU A 35 -6.76 -16.99 4.34
N VAL A 36 -7.91 -16.47 3.94
CA VAL A 36 -8.09 -15.07 3.59
C VAL A 36 -9.31 -14.56 4.33
N GLN A 37 -9.09 -13.60 5.23
CA GLN A 37 -10.16 -13.04 6.05
C GLN A 37 -9.79 -11.67 6.58
N LEU A 38 -10.80 -10.96 7.07
CA LEU A 38 -10.56 -9.73 7.80
C LEU A 38 -10.04 -10.02 9.23
N ASP A 39 -9.07 -9.24 9.68
CA ASP A 39 -8.43 -9.36 10.99
C ASP A 39 -8.55 -8.05 11.78
N ASN A 40 -9.16 -8.11 12.96
CA ASN A 40 -9.38 -6.96 13.85
C ASN A 40 -8.34 -6.84 14.98
N THR A 41 -7.39 -7.78 15.07
CA THR A 41 -6.32 -7.78 16.08
C THR A 41 -5.04 -7.11 15.59
N ASN A 42 -4.85 -7.10 14.27
CA ASN A 42 -3.67 -6.54 13.62
C ASN A 42 -4.12 -5.70 12.43
N SER A 43 -4.47 -4.46 12.72
CA SER A 43 -4.92 -3.46 11.74
C SER A 43 -4.02 -2.23 11.69
N HIS A 44 -3.98 -1.58 10.53
CA HIS A 44 -3.30 -0.29 10.37
C HIS A 44 -4.28 0.86 10.63
N SER A 45 -5.48 0.77 10.07
CA SER A 45 -6.53 1.77 10.23
C SER A 45 -7.89 1.10 10.43
N ALA A 46 -8.91 1.90 10.78
CA ALA A 46 -10.32 1.51 10.91
C ALA A 46 -10.62 0.28 11.79
N GLY A 47 -9.67 -0.19 12.61
CA GLY A 47 -9.83 -1.34 13.48
C GLY A 47 -9.83 -2.70 12.77
N GLN A 48 -9.56 -2.76 11.46
CA GLN A 48 -9.56 -4.01 10.71
C GLN A 48 -8.68 -3.93 9.45
N SER A 49 -8.03 -5.04 9.09
CA SER A 49 -7.25 -5.16 7.84
C SER A 49 -7.54 -6.49 7.14
N MET A 50 -7.22 -6.57 5.85
CA MET A 50 -7.27 -7.84 5.13
C MET A 50 -6.04 -8.69 5.44
N ARG A 51 -6.23 -9.92 5.92
CA ARG A 51 -5.15 -10.89 6.19
C ARG A 51 -5.18 -12.02 5.17
N ILE A 52 -4.01 -12.31 4.59
CA ILE A 52 -3.76 -13.51 3.77
C ILE A 52 -2.69 -14.34 4.45
N SER A 53 -2.98 -15.61 4.75
CA SER A 53 -2.06 -16.56 5.38
C SER A 53 -1.99 -17.86 4.59
N ASN A 54 -0.78 -18.30 4.28
CA ASN A 54 -0.52 -19.56 3.60
C ASN A 54 0.42 -20.42 4.46
N LYS A 55 0.03 -21.66 4.80
CA LYS A 55 0.88 -22.61 5.56
C LYS A 55 1.99 -23.25 4.72
N SER A 56 1.84 -23.27 3.41
CA SER A 56 2.81 -23.75 2.42
C SER A 56 2.94 -22.74 1.29
N GLU A 57 3.92 -22.88 0.41
CA GLU A 57 4.04 -21.99 -0.75
C GLU A 57 2.83 -22.13 -1.67
N LEU A 58 1.94 -21.14 -1.62
CA LEU A 58 0.66 -21.11 -2.33
C LEU A 58 0.46 -19.76 -3.00
N TYR A 59 -0.65 -19.64 -3.73
CA TYR A 59 -1.12 -18.38 -4.28
C TYR A 59 -2.54 -18.09 -3.82
N SER A 60 -2.68 -16.99 -3.09
CA SER A 60 -3.95 -16.49 -2.55
C SER A 60 -4.00 -14.98 -2.75
N ARG A 61 -5.17 -14.43 -3.08
CA ARG A 61 -5.32 -13.00 -3.33
C ARG A 61 -6.70 -12.48 -2.98
N ILE A 62 -6.77 -11.18 -2.78
CA ILE A 62 -8.02 -10.41 -2.87
C ILE A 62 -8.02 -9.55 -4.12
N GLN A 63 -9.18 -9.26 -4.68
CA GLN A 63 -9.30 -8.50 -5.92
C GLN A 63 -10.55 -7.62 -5.99
N GLN A 64 -10.43 -6.54 -6.76
CA GLN A 64 -11.54 -5.76 -7.31
C GLN A 64 -11.35 -5.71 -8.83
N LEU A 65 -12.35 -6.19 -9.57
CA LEU A 65 -12.36 -6.17 -11.03
C LEU A 65 -13.30 -5.08 -11.55
N ASN A 66 -13.12 -4.71 -12.81
CA ASN A 66 -13.96 -3.73 -13.51
C ASN A 66 -14.09 -2.38 -12.76
N VAL A 67 -13.03 -1.95 -12.07
CA VAL A 67 -13.00 -0.68 -11.33
C VAL A 67 -13.00 0.47 -12.35
N PRO A 68 -14.04 1.34 -12.39
CA PRO A 68 -14.13 2.38 -13.40
C PRO A 68 -12.95 3.36 -13.36
N CYS A 69 -12.39 3.69 -14.52
CA CYS A 69 -11.35 4.70 -14.68
C CYS A 69 -11.58 5.56 -15.93
N LYS A 70 -10.88 6.69 -16.01
CA LYS A 70 -10.85 7.52 -17.21
C LYS A 70 -9.78 6.99 -18.16
N PRO A 71 -10.04 6.88 -19.48
CA PRO A 71 -9.00 6.58 -20.44
C PRO A 71 -7.95 7.71 -20.50
N HIS A 72 -6.75 7.37 -20.95
CA HIS A 72 -5.55 8.19 -21.11
C HIS A 72 -5.14 9.00 -19.88
N THR A 73 -5.57 8.56 -18.70
CA THR A 73 -5.40 9.31 -17.46
C THR A 73 -4.28 8.72 -16.63
N GLN A 74 -3.50 9.58 -15.99
CA GLN A 74 -2.43 9.17 -15.09
C GLN A 74 -2.97 8.88 -13.69
N TYR A 75 -2.46 7.83 -13.06
CA TYR A 75 -2.87 7.38 -11.75
C TYR A 75 -1.64 7.03 -10.90
N VAL A 76 -1.86 7.05 -9.58
CA VAL A 76 -0.97 6.47 -8.57
C VAL A 76 -1.79 5.52 -7.72
N ALA A 77 -1.18 4.41 -7.33
CA ALA A 77 -1.75 3.46 -6.39
C ALA A 77 -0.90 3.38 -5.13
N SER A 78 -1.54 3.10 -4.01
CA SER A 78 -0.88 2.98 -2.72
C SER A 78 -1.61 1.98 -1.81
N PHE A 79 -0.89 1.46 -0.82
CA PHE A 79 -1.44 0.64 0.25
C PHE A 79 -0.45 0.56 1.42
N TRP A 80 -0.95 0.19 2.59
CA TRP A 80 -0.14 -0.25 3.71
C TRP A 80 -0.08 -1.77 3.76
N ALA A 81 1.09 -2.31 4.10
CA ALA A 81 1.22 -3.73 4.36
C ALA A 81 2.18 -4.04 5.51
N LYS A 82 1.89 -5.14 6.20
CA LYS A 82 2.75 -5.79 7.20
C LYS A 82 2.92 -7.25 6.80
N GLY A 83 4.12 -7.80 6.99
CA GLY A 83 4.42 -9.19 6.66
C GLY A 83 5.07 -9.90 7.83
N ASP A 84 4.67 -11.14 8.06
CA ASP A 84 5.24 -11.99 9.09
C ASP A 84 5.58 -13.37 8.53
N SER A 85 6.84 -13.76 8.74
CA SER A 85 7.39 -15.08 8.45
C SER A 85 7.09 -15.54 7.02
N ILE A 86 7.15 -14.61 6.06
CA ILE A 86 6.93 -14.93 4.66
C ILE A 86 8.14 -15.70 4.15
N TYR A 87 7.90 -16.87 3.56
CA TYR A 87 8.94 -17.70 2.98
C TYR A 87 8.61 -18.08 1.55
N THR A 88 9.65 -18.13 0.72
CA THR A 88 9.55 -18.59 -0.67
C THR A 88 10.84 -19.27 -1.09
N THR A 89 10.76 -20.22 -2.01
CA THR A 89 11.89 -20.83 -2.71
C THR A 89 12.09 -20.27 -4.14
N ARG A 90 11.10 -19.52 -4.65
CA ARG A 90 11.02 -19.12 -6.08
C ARG A 90 10.90 -17.62 -6.29
N GLY A 91 11.21 -16.81 -5.28
CA GLY A 91 11.09 -15.35 -5.36
C GLY A 91 9.66 -14.86 -5.34
N GLY A 92 8.77 -15.63 -4.72
CA GLY A 92 7.41 -15.27 -4.39
C GLY A 92 7.32 -14.18 -3.31
N GLY A 93 6.10 -13.87 -2.89
CA GLY A 93 5.83 -12.88 -1.86
C GLY A 93 4.61 -12.01 -2.16
N SER A 94 4.52 -10.92 -1.41
CA SER A 94 3.38 -10.01 -1.46
C SER A 94 3.59 -8.82 -2.41
N VAL A 95 2.57 -8.52 -3.20
CA VAL A 95 2.53 -7.43 -4.21
C VAL A 95 1.09 -6.98 -4.45
N MET A 96 0.91 -5.70 -4.77
CA MET A 96 -0.26 -5.18 -5.47
C MET A 96 0.00 -5.18 -6.97
N TYR A 97 -0.96 -5.67 -7.74
CA TYR A 97 -0.93 -5.71 -9.20
C TYR A 97 -2.18 -5.04 -9.76
N ILE A 98 -1.97 -4.22 -10.79
CA ILE A 98 -3.05 -3.50 -11.49
C ILE A 98 -2.97 -3.83 -12.97
N GLY A 99 -4.10 -4.20 -13.56
CA GLY A 99 -4.24 -4.48 -14.99
C GLY A 99 -5.30 -3.60 -15.67
N PRO A 100 -5.24 -3.50 -17.02
CA PRO A 100 -6.21 -2.74 -17.80
C PRO A 100 -7.46 -3.58 -18.13
N HIS A 101 -8.45 -2.93 -18.71
CA HIS A 101 -9.70 -3.50 -19.22
C HIS A 101 -10.45 -4.36 -18.19
N GLY A 102 -10.46 -3.90 -16.95
CA GLY A 102 -11.16 -4.57 -15.84
C GLY A 102 -10.51 -5.86 -15.33
N GLY A 103 -9.44 -6.33 -15.97
CA GLY A 103 -8.85 -7.64 -15.73
C GLY A 103 -7.42 -7.63 -15.15
N LEU A 104 -6.92 -8.84 -14.87
CA LEU A 104 -5.60 -9.07 -14.26
C LEU A 104 -4.64 -9.85 -15.17
N MET A 105 -4.94 -9.93 -16.48
CA MET A 105 -4.14 -10.71 -17.45
C MET A 105 -2.86 -10.01 -17.88
N ARG A 106 -2.81 -8.67 -17.80
CA ARG A 106 -1.64 -7.87 -18.15
C ARG A 106 -1.43 -6.78 -17.11
N SER A 107 -0.17 -6.46 -16.81
CA SER A 107 0.18 -5.48 -15.78
C SER A 107 0.32 -4.10 -16.41
N LEU A 108 -0.37 -3.11 -15.84
CA LEU A 108 0.01 -1.70 -15.96
C LEU A 108 1.11 -1.37 -14.95
N VAL A 109 0.93 -1.82 -13.71
CA VAL A 109 1.92 -1.64 -12.64
C VAL A 109 1.82 -2.78 -11.63
N ALA A 110 2.97 -3.15 -11.05
CA ALA A 110 3.07 -4.08 -9.93
C ALA A 110 4.15 -3.59 -8.96
N PHE A 111 3.81 -3.50 -7.68
CA PHE A 111 4.70 -2.98 -6.64
C PHE A 111 4.32 -3.53 -5.27
N GLY A 112 5.25 -3.51 -4.33
CA GLY A 112 5.00 -3.99 -2.97
C GLY A 112 6.19 -4.69 -2.32
N PRO A 113 5.96 -5.37 -1.18
CA PRO A 113 7.00 -5.95 -0.34
C PRO A 113 7.98 -6.88 -1.05
N ARG A 114 7.49 -7.70 -2.00
CA ARG A 114 8.35 -8.62 -2.78
C ARG A 114 9.47 -7.88 -3.51
N SER A 115 9.18 -6.70 -4.05
CA SER A 115 10.18 -5.90 -4.77
C SER A 115 11.29 -5.42 -3.85
N ASP A 116 10.99 -5.13 -2.58
CA ASP A 116 12.00 -4.76 -1.59
C ASP A 116 12.81 -5.97 -1.13
N HIS A 117 12.16 -7.10 -0.86
CA HIS A 117 12.87 -8.35 -0.52
C HIS A 117 13.86 -8.76 -1.62
N SER A 118 13.45 -8.67 -2.89
CA SER A 118 14.30 -9.07 -4.02
C SER A 118 15.60 -8.24 -4.17
N LYS A 119 15.65 -7.04 -3.59
CA LYS A 119 16.87 -6.19 -3.57
C LYS A 119 17.86 -6.65 -2.50
N ILE A 120 17.38 -7.27 -1.43
CA ILE A 120 18.17 -7.65 -0.25
C ILE A 120 18.56 -9.12 -0.31
N SER A 121 17.71 -9.99 -0.86
CA SER A 121 17.99 -11.41 -1.09
C SER A 121 17.91 -11.75 -2.59
N PRO A 122 19.00 -11.56 -3.36
CA PRO A 122 19.01 -11.82 -4.80
C PRO A 122 18.86 -13.31 -5.16
N GLY A 123 19.06 -14.21 -4.18
CA GLY A 123 18.91 -15.66 -4.34
C GLY A 123 17.47 -16.15 -4.50
N ARG A 124 16.47 -15.25 -4.39
CA ARG A 124 15.02 -15.51 -4.54
C ARG A 124 14.42 -16.47 -3.51
N GLU A 125 15.23 -17.24 -2.79
CA GLU A 125 14.83 -17.99 -1.62
C GLU A 125 15.06 -17.19 -0.34
N GLY A 126 14.17 -17.36 0.64
CA GLY A 126 14.43 -16.88 2.00
C GLY A 126 13.18 -16.50 2.78
N TYR A 127 13.41 -16.22 4.06
CA TYR A 127 12.42 -15.67 4.98
C TYR A 127 12.51 -14.15 5.02
N PHE A 128 11.36 -13.49 5.13
CA PHE A 128 11.31 -12.07 5.40
C PHE A 128 10.04 -11.67 6.16
N SER A 129 10.20 -10.71 7.05
CA SER A 129 9.14 -10.03 7.79
C SER A 129 9.35 -8.52 7.67
N PHE A 130 8.29 -7.75 7.78
CA PHE A 130 8.35 -6.30 7.78
C PHE A 130 7.20 -5.70 8.59
N PRO A 131 7.45 -4.62 9.35
CA PRO A 131 6.38 -3.91 10.03
C PRO A 131 5.45 -3.25 9.02
N TRP A 132 4.36 -2.64 9.50
CA TRP A 132 3.51 -1.79 8.68
C TRP A 132 4.35 -0.78 7.92
N LYS A 133 4.25 -0.82 6.59
CA LYS A 133 4.98 0.04 5.67
C LYS A 133 4.06 0.49 4.56
N TYR A 134 4.15 1.78 4.24
CA TYR A 134 3.49 2.38 3.10
C TYR A 134 4.21 2.04 1.80
N TYR A 135 3.46 1.56 0.82
CA TYR A 135 3.91 1.30 -0.54
C TYR A 135 3.15 2.19 -1.51
N GLU A 136 3.87 2.74 -2.50
CA GLU A 136 3.30 3.58 -3.55
C GLU A 136 3.89 3.22 -4.90
N SER A 137 3.05 3.25 -5.93
CA SER A 137 3.43 2.96 -7.29
C SER A 137 4.21 4.10 -7.94
N ARG A 138 4.90 3.77 -9.04
CA ARG A 138 5.20 4.79 -10.05
C ARG A 138 3.90 5.28 -10.67
N VAL A 139 3.91 6.49 -11.23
CA VAL A 139 2.78 6.99 -12.03
C VAL A 139 2.58 6.05 -13.21
N PHE A 140 1.34 5.60 -13.43
CA PHE A 140 0.96 4.77 -14.57
C PHE A 140 -0.19 5.42 -15.35
N ASN A 141 -0.31 5.12 -16.64
CA ASN A 141 -1.39 5.64 -17.49
C ASN A 141 -2.38 4.51 -17.81
N SER A 142 -3.68 4.81 -17.80
CA SER A 142 -4.73 3.82 -18.11
C SER A 142 -4.77 3.40 -19.58
N GLY A 143 -4.09 4.10 -20.49
CA GLY A 143 -4.19 3.88 -21.93
C GLY A 143 -5.64 4.04 -22.39
N ASP A 144 -6.11 3.23 -23.34
CA ASP A 144 -7.52 3.27 -23.76
C ASP A 144 -8.49 2.65 -22.74
N SER A 145 -8.00 2.21 -21.58
CA SER A 145 -8.83 1.50 -20.61
C SER A 145 -9.85 2.42 -19.93
N LYS A 146 -11.08 1.91 -19.82
CA LYS A 146 -12.16 2.51 -19.04
C LYS A 146 -12.38 1.84 -17.70
N GLU A 147 -11.69 0.73 -17.45
CA GLU A 147 -11.80 -0.07 -16.23
C GLU A 147 -10.44 -0.65 -15.83
N LEU A 148 -10.19 -0.84 -14.55
CA LEU A 148 -8.99 -1.46 -14.00
C LEU A 148 -9.34 -2.75 -13.27
N GLY A 149 -8.46 -3.74 -13.35
CA GLY A 149 -8.44 -4.85 -12.42
C GLY A 149 -7.34 -4.63 -11.37
N VAL A 150 -7.63 -4.92 -10.11
CA VAL A 150 -6.72 -4.70 -8.99
C VAL A 150 -6.67 -5.92 -8.11
N THR A 151 -5.48 -6.31 -7.67
CA THR A 151 -5.32 -7.40 -6.71
C THR A 151 -4.16 -7.14 -5.76
N LEU A 152 -4.33 -7.59 -4.52
CA LEU A 152 -3.25 -7.75 -3.55
C LEU A 152 -3.13 -9.24 -3.24
N TYR A 153 -1.92 -9.78 -3.33
CA TYR A 153 -1.71 -11.22 -3.25
C TYR A 153 -0.54 -11.60 -2.36
N LEU A 154 -0.53 -12.87 -1.96
CA LEU A 154 0.64 -13.62 -1.49
C LEU A 154 0.89 -14.77 -2.47
N HIS A 155 1.97 -14.70 -3.26
CA HIS A 155 2.20 -15.57 -4.41
C HIS A 155 3.45 -16.41 -4.28
N ASN A 156 3.33 -17.72 -4.50
CA ASN A 156 4.40 -18.72 -4.37
C ASN A 156 5.16 -18.55 -3.06
N SER A 157 4.42 -18.37 -1.96
CA SER A 157 5.00 -18.13 -0.65
C SER A 157 4.07 -18.59 0.47
N SER A 158 4.66 -19.04 1.57
CA SER A 158 4.01 -19.24 2.85
C SER A 158 4.12 -17.99 3.72
N GLY A 159 3.58 -18.04 4.93
CA GLY A 159 3.59 -16.94 5.90
C GLY A 159 2.31 -16.10 5.84
N THR A 160 2.34 -14.94 6.48
CA THR A 160 1.18 -14.05 6.59
C THR A 160 1.50 -12.65 6.09
N VAL A 161 0.54 -12.04 5.39
CA VAL A 161 0.55 -10.63 5.05
C VAL A 161 -0.78 -9.98 5.42
N TRP A 162 -0.71 -8.75 5.90
CA TRP A 162 -1.86 -7.87 6.11
C TRP A 162 -1.79 -6.70 5.14
N PHE A 163 -2.94 -6.28 4.64
CA PHE A 163 -3.12 -5.12 3.78
C PHE A 163 -4.16 -4.17 4.36
N ASP A 164 -3.92 -2.88 4.20
CA ASP A 164 -4.84 -1.82 4.63
C ASP A 164 -4.70 -0.57 3.76
N ASP A 165 -5.68 0.32 3.85
CA ASP A 165 -5.71 1.64 3.23
C ASP A 165 -5.30 1.60 1.74
N VAL A 166 -5.94 0.72 0.97
CA VAL A 166 -5.65 0.53 -0.46
C VAL A 166 -6.31 1.63 -1.27
N GLU A 167 -5.51 2.34 -2.08
CA GLU A 167 -5.99 3.45 -2.89
C GLU A 167 -5.51 3.37 -4.33
N ILE A 168 -6.37 3.84 -5.25
CA ILE A 168 -6.00 4.27 -6.60
C ILE A 168 -6.60 5.64 -6.84
N VAL A 169 -5.77 6.59 -7.22
CA VAL A 169 -6.15 7.99 -7.33
C VAL A 169 -5.59 8.62 -8.59
N GLU A 170 -6.37 9.51 -9.19
CA GLU A 170 -5.94 10.28 -10.37
C GLU A 170 -4.75 11.18 -10.01
N TYR A 171 -3.69 11.12 -10.80
CA TYR A 171 -2.46 11.87 -10.59
C TYR A 171 -2.58 13.29 -11.16
N THR A 172 -3.15 14.18 -10.36
CA THR A 172 -3.37 15.59 -10.72
C THR A 172 -2.12 16.46 -10.48
N PRO A 173 -2.05 17.69 -11.03
CA PRO A 173 -0.96 18.63 -10.72
C PRO A 173 -0.77 18.92 -9.23
N ASP A 174 -1.86 18.98 -8.46
CA ASP A 174 -1.80 19.18 -7.01
C ASP A 174 -1.19 17.97 -6.30
N ARG A 175 -1.59 16.75 -6.69
CA ARG A 175 -0.96 15.52 -6.16
C ARG A 175 0.51 15.39 -6.57
N LYS A 176 0.90 15.89 -7.74
CA LYS A 176 2.31 15.97 -8.11
C LYS A 176 3.09 16.86 -7.13
N LYS A 177 2.59 18.07 -6.85
CA LYS A 177 3.21 18.98 -5.86
C LYS A 177 3.27 18.34 -4.48
N GLU A 178 2.20 17.64 -4.09
CA GLU A 178 2.14 16.91 -2.81
C GLU A 178 3.19 15.79 -2.73
N ARG A 179 3.36 15.02 -3.81
CA ARG A 179 4.38 13.97 -3.90
C ARG A 179 5.79 14.56 -3.79
N GLU A 180 6.06 15.64 -4.52
CA GLU A 180 7.34 16.36 -4.46
C GLU A 180 7.63 16.90 -3.05
N ALA A 181 6.63 17.51 -2.40
CA ALA A 181 6.73 17.97 -1.02
C ALA A 181 6.99 16.81 -0.04
N SER A 182 6.32 15.67 -0.24
CA SER A 182 6.49 14.48 0.61
C SER A 182 7.88 13.86 0.49
N LEU A 183 8.46 13.84 -0.72
CA LEU A 183 9.85 13.41 -0.92
C LEU A 183 10.84 14.36 -0.22
N ALA A 184 10.63 15.68 -0.34
CA ALA A 184 11.45 16.67 0.35
C ALA A 184 11.37 16.50 1.88
N ARG A 185 10.19 16.22 2.44
CA ARG A 185 10.05 15.93 3.89
C ARG A 185 10.87 14.73 4.34
N LYS A 186 10.79 13.62 3.61
CA LYS A 186 11.54 12.40 3.95
C LYS A 186 13.05 12.63 3.96
N LEU A 187 13.55 13.40 3.00
CA LEU A 187 14.96 13.81 2.97
C LEU A 187 15.31 14.66 4.20
N LEU A 188 14.51 15.69 4.50
CA LEU A 188 14.75 16.55 5.67
C LEU A 188 14.68 15.78 7.00
N GLN A 189 13.77 14.83 7.15
CA GLN A 189 13.66 13.98 8.34
C GLN A 189 14.91 13.11 8.52
N HIS A 190 15.40 12.51 7.43
CA HIS A 190 16.64 11.74 7.45
C HIS A 190 17.83 12.62 7.87
N ASP A 191 17.99 13.79 7.24
CA ASP A 191 19.06 14.73 7.57
C ASP A 191 18.96 15.20 9.03
N LEU A 192 17.75 15.48 9.52
CA LEU A 192 17.50 15.84 10.91
C LEU A 192 17.92 14.73 11.88
N GLN A 193 17.61 13.47 11.55
CA GLN A 193 18.02 12.32 12.36
C GLN A 193 19.54 12.20 12.43
N THR A 194 20.23 12.34 11.30
CA THR A 194 21.69 12.34 11.24
C THR A 194 22.29 13.51 12.04
N LEU A 195 21.73 14.71 11.93
CA LEU A 195 22.19 15.90 12.66
C LEU A 195 21.99 15.76 14.18
N ARG A 196 20.87 15.20 14.63
CA ARG A 196 20.63 14.93 16.06
C ARG A 196 21.66 13.96 16.64
N GLN A 197 22.09 12.97 15.87
CA GLN A 197 23.10 11.99 16.29
C GLN A 197 24.51 12.58 16.34
N ASN A 198 24.87 13.44 15.38
CA ASN A 198 26.26 13.86 15.18
C ASN A 198 26.57 15.31 15.61
N ALA A 199 25.54 16.16 15.77
CA ALA A 199 25.68 17.57 16.14
C ALA A 199 24.61 18.04 17.15
N PRO A 200 24.40 17.34 18.28
CA PRO A 200 23.31 17.63 19.22
C PRO A 200 23.40 19.01 19.89
N GLY A 201 24.58 19.65 19.90
CA GLY A 201 24.79 20.96 20.51
C GLY A 201 24.20 22.14 19.71
N ASN A 202 23.84 21.96 18.44
CA ASN A 202 23.36 23.05 17.58
C ASN A 202 21.82 23.15 17.54
N GLN A 203 21.22 23.39 18.69
CA GLN A 203 19.76 23.37 18.89
C GLN A 203 19.00 24.39 18.01
N ALA A 204 19.59 25.56 17.75
CA ALA A 204 18.97 26.58 16.90
C ALA A 204 18.85 26.13 15.43
N PHE A 205 19.88 25.46 14.91
CA PHE A 205 19.87 24.91 13.56
C PHE A 205 18.89 23.74 13.43
N LEU A 206 18.87 22.83 14.41
CA LEU A 206 17.93 21.70 14.44
C LEU A 206 16.47 22.17 14.40
N LYS A 207 16.09 23.15 15.23
CA LYS A 207 14.74 23.75 15.23
C LYS A 207 14.38 24.41 13.90
N LYS A 208 15.36 25.02 13.22
CA LYS A 208 15.14 25.66 11.91
C LYS A 208 14.79 24.62 10.85
N ILE A 209 15.53 23.51 10.79
CA ILE A 209 15.25 22.41 9.84
C ILE A 209 13.92 21.72 10.17
N GLU A 210 13.60 21.49 11.44
CA GLU A 210 12.27 21.00 11.87
C GLU A 210 11.14 21.88 11.34
N SER A 211 11.28 23.21 11.43
CA SER A 211 10.25 24.13 10.93
C SER A 211 10.00 24.00 9.42
N TYR A 212 11.01 23.60 8.63
CA TYR A 212 10.85 23.36 7.20
C TYR A 212 10.10 22.06 6.95
N ALA A 213 10.40 21.00 7.71
CA ALA A 213 9.66 19.74 7.64
C ALA A 213 8.18 19.94 8.00
N GLU A 214 7.87 20.73 9.04
CA GLU A 214 6.50 21.04 9.45
C GLU A 214 5.72 21.86 8.42
N LYS A 215 6.34 22.88 7.81
CA LYS A 215 5.70 23.65 6.73
C LYS A 215 5.29 22.78 5.55
N LEU A 216 6.05 21.73 5.29
CA LEU A 216 5.70 20.78 4.27
C LEU A 216 4.60 19.80 4.74
N ARG A 217 4.37 19.57 6.05
CA ARG A 217 3.48 18.52 6.61
C ARG A 217 1.98 18.73 6.33
N VAL A 218 1.59 19.92 5.91
CA VAL A 218 0.19 20.40 5.82
C VAL A 218 -0.73 19.60 4.88
N TRP A 219 -0.23 18.69 4.04
CA TRP A 219 -1.04 18.05 2.98
C TRP A 219 -1.18 16.51 3.06
N TYR A 220 -0.38 15.79 3.85
CA TYR A 220 -0.52 14.34 4.04
C TYR A 220 -0.01 13.90 5.42
N PRO A 221 -0.86 13.44 6.35
CA PRO A 221 -0.42 12.97 7.65
C PRO A 221 0.18 11.55 7.53
N GLU A 222 1.27 11.29 8.25
CA GLU A 222 1.88 9.95 8.35
C GLU A 222 1.00 8.93 9.09
N GLN A 223 -0.08 9.41 9.73
CA GLN A 223 -1.13 8.60 10.33
C GLN A 223 -2.49 9.08 9.79
N PRO A 224 -3.36 8.18 9.28
CA PRO A 224 -4.67 8.52 8.73
C PRO A 224 -5.61 9.34 9.66
N GLY A 225 -5.27 9.50 10.95
CA GLY A 225 -6.08 10.21 11.95
C GLY A 225 -5.84 11.71 12.13
N GLU A 226 -4.74 12.30 11.64
CA GLU A 226 -4.44 13.72 11.93
C GLU A 226 -5.06 14.74 10.94
N ALA A 227 -5.51 14.32 9.75
CA ALA A 227 -5.98 15.24 8.70
C ALA A 227 -7.46 15.66 8.77
N ARG A 228 -8.20 15.38 9.85
CA ARG A 228 -9.59 15.87 10.00
C ARG A 228 -9.83 16.59 11.31
N ARG A 229 -9.14 17.70 11.50
CA ARG A 229 -9.66 18.85 12.26
C ARG A 229 -9.30 20.15 11.55
N SER A 230 -9.80 20.34 10.32
CA SER A 230 -9.98 21.67 9.79
C SER A 230 -11.27 22.24 10.37
N THR A 231 -11.08 23.23 11.22
CA THR A 231 -12.07 24.10 11.86
C THR A 231 -13.07 24.61 10.83
N PHE A 232 -14.33 24.19 10.94
CA PHE A 232 -15.45 25.03 10.54
C PHE A 232 -15.86 25.81 11.77
N LEU A 233 -15.43 27.06 11.84
CA LEU A 233 -16.12 28.23 12.41
C LEU A 233 -15.48 29.48 11.81
#